data_AF-A0AAW6Y3B3-F1
#
_entry.id   AF-A0AAW6Y3B3-F1
#
_cell.length_a   1.000
_cell.length_b   1.000
_cell.length_c   1.000
_cell.angle_alpha   90.00
_cell.angle_beta   90.00
_cell.angle_gamma   90.00
#
_symmetry.space_group_name_H-M   'P 1'
#
loop_
_entity.id
_entity.type
_entity.pdbx_description
1 polymer ?
#
loop_
_entity_poly.entity_id
_entity_poly.type
_entity_poly.pdbx_seq_one_letter_code
_entity_poly.pdbx_strand_id
1 'polypeptide(L)'
;DYDPQAPTTRTFFATVQNKLHYAVHGHTAAELIVERADASKPHMGLTSWKNSPDGKVLAGDVTVGKNYLTKSELDDLGRVVEAYLNLAE
;
A
#
# COMPACT_ATOMS: atom_id res chain seq x y z
N ASP A 1 18.91 -17.71 9.90
CA ASP A 1 17.84 -17.65 10.89
C ASP A 1 17.02 -16.39 10.68
N TYR A 2 15.95 -16.49 9.89
CA TYR A 2 15.05 -15.37 9.63
C TYR A 2 13.66 -15.80 10.06
N ASP A 3 13.16 -15.22 11.16
CA ASP A 3 11.80 -15.45 11.60
C ASP A 3 10.91 -14.31 11.06
N PRO A 4 10.08 -14.54 10.02
CA PRO A 4 9.14 -13.55 9.50
C PRO A 4 8.03 -13.18 10.50
N GLN A 5 7.85 -13.97 11.57
CA GLN A 5 6.91 -13.69 12.65
C GLN A 5 7.56 -12.93 13.81
N ALA A 6 8.88 -12.76 13.83
CA ALA A 6 9.53 -11.98 14.87
C ALA A 6 8.98 -10.53 14.86
N PRO A 7 8.59 -9.98 16.02
CA PRO A 7 8.04 -8.62 16.13
C PRO A 7 8.97 -7.55 15.54
N THR A 8 10.28 -7.76 15.68
CA THR A 8 11.33 -6.91 15.12
C THR A 8 11.31 -6.91 13.60
N THR A 9 11.23 -8.09 12.97
CA THR A 9 11.12 -8.25 11.51
C THR A 9 9.87 -7.57 10.96
N ARG A 10 8.71 -7.77 11.60
CA ARG A 10 7.44 -7.15 11.19
C ARG A 10 7.50 -5.62 11.30
N THR A 11 8.07 -5.11 12.38
CA THR A 11 8.23 -3.66 12.60
C THR A 11 9.18 -3.05 11.58
N PHE A 12 10.29 -3.72 11.29
CA PHE A 12 11.25 -3.28 10.28
C PHE A 12 10.58 -3.15 8.90
N PHE A 13 9.93 -4.21 8.43
CA PHE A 13 9.26 -4.18 7.12
C PHE A 13 8.12 -3.17 7.05
N ALA A 14 7.30 -3.06 8.10
CA ALA A 14 6.25 -2.04 8.16
C ALA A 14 6.83 -0.62 8.08
N THR A 15 7.96 -0.38 8.73
CA THR A 15 8.68 0.89 8.69
C THR A 15 9.23 1.19 7.30
N VAL A 16 9.89 0.21 6.68
CA VAL A 16 10.41 0.34 5.31
C VAL A 16 9.25 0.60 4.34
N GLN A 17 8.18 -0.20 4.41
CA GLN A 17 7.02 -0.05 3.53
C GLN A 17 6.35 1.33 3.67
N ASN A 18 6.21 1.86 4.89
CA ASN A 18 5.70 3.21 5.10
C ASN A 18 6.62 4.29 4.51
N LYS A 19 7.95 4.13 4.63
CA LYS A 19 8.92 5.04 4.00
C LYS A 19 8.83 4.99 2.47
N LEU A 20 8.65 3.81 1.90
CA LEU A 20 8.48 3.63 0.45
C LEU A 20 7.18 4.24 -0.05
N HIS A 21 6.07 4.07 0.68
CA HIS A 21 4.83 4.79 0.38
C HIS A 21 5.05 6.31 0.38
N TYR A 22 5.69 6.85 1.42
CA TYR A 22 5.95 8.29 1.51
C TYR A 22 6.83 8.80 0.37
N ALA A 23 7.85 8.04 -0.04
CA ALA A 23 8.74 8.41 -1.12
C ALA A 23 8.06 8.53 -2.50
N VAL A 24 6.95 7.82 -2.71
CA VAL A 24 6.27 7.76 -4.01
C VAL A 24 5.21 8.85 -4.16
N HIS A 25 4.42 9.11 -3.11
CA HIS A 25 3.25 10.01 -3.21
C HIS A 25 3.14 11.02 -2.06
N GLY A 26 4.15 11.11 -1.19
CA GLY A 26 4.24 12.13 -0.14
C GLY A 26 3.40 11.87 1.11
N HIS A 27 2.73 10.71 1.21
CA HIS A 27 1.90 10.36 2.36
C HIS A 27 2.30 9.00 2.94
N THR A 28 2.10 8.82 4.25
CA THR A 28 2.07 7.47 4.82
C THR A 28 0.83 6.72 4.31
N ALA A 29 0.83 5.39 4.44
CA ALA A 29 -0.35 4.60 4.07
C ALA A 29 -1.61 5.00 4.86
N ALA A 30 -1.44 5.43 6.12
CA ALA A 30 -2.55 5.87 6.97
C ALA A 30 -3.12 7.23 6.52
N GLU A 31 -2.25 8.21 6.26
CA GLU A 31 -2.66 9.53 5.75
C GLU A 31 -3.37 9.41 4.39
N LEU A 32 -2.82 8.57 3.50
CA LEU A 32 -3.43 8.28 2.20
C LEU A 32 -4.86 7.73 2.33
N ILE A 33 -5.09 6.79 3.26
CA ILE A 33 -6.42 6.23 3.50
C ILE A 33 -7.36 7.33 4.03
N VAL A 34 -6.93 8.14 4.99
CA VAL A 34 -7.75 9.23 5.54
C VAL A 34 -8.14 10.23 4.46
N GLU A 35 -7.23 10.54 3.54
CA GLU A 35 -7.48 11.51 2.47
C GLU A 35 -8.37 10.94 1.36
N ARG A 36 -8.15 9.68 0.96
CA ARG A 36 -8.75 9.11 -0.26
C ARG A 36 -9.95 8.21 -0.02
N ALA A 37 -10.12 7.65 1.17
CA ALA A 37 -11.26 6.80 1.51
C ALA A 37 -12.52 7.64 1.71
N ASP A 38 -13.46 7.54 0.76
CA ASP A 38 -14.64 8.38 0.72
C ASP A 38 -15.87 7.59 0.27
N ALA A 39 -16.82 7.38 1.19
CA ALA A 39 -18.05 6.63 0.95
C ALA A 39 -18.98 7.26 -0.09
N SER A 40 -18.80 8.53 -0.44
CA SER A 40 -19.56 9.20 -1.50
C SER A 40 -19.06 8.84 -2.90
N LYS A 41 -17.83 8.31 -3.03
CA LYS A 41 -17.23 7.92 -4.31
C LYS A 41 -17.58 6.48 -4.67
N PRO A 42 -17.60 6.14 -5.98
CA PRO A 42 -17.66 4.75 -6.42
C PRO A 42 -16.59 3.91 -5.74
N HIS A 43 -16.97 2.72 -5.25
CA HIS A 43 -16.07 1.79 -4.57
C HIS A 43 -15.29 2.42 -3.40
N MET A 44 -15.86 3.43 -2.71
CA MET A 44 -15.19 4.21 -1.66
C MET A 44 -13.94 4.98 -2.09
N GLY A 45 -13.71 5.18 -3.39
CA GLY A 45 -12.48 5.77 -3.92
C GLY A 45 -11.34 4.78 -4.15
N LEU A 46 -11.59 3.47 -4.00
CA LEU A 46 -10.62 2.43 -4.34
C LEU A 46 -10.35 2.41 -5.85
N THR A 47 -9.08 2.30 -6.21
CA THR A 47 -8.60 2.11 -7.59
C THR A 47 -8.32 0.65 -7.89
N SER A 48 -8.06 -0.16 -6.88
CA SER A 48 -7.84 -1.61 -6.97
C SER A 48 -8.26 -2.29 -5.67
N TRP A 49 -8.75 -3.52 -5.74
CA TRP A 49 -9.09 -4.36 -4.58
C TRP A 49 -9.10 -5.82 -5.00
N LYS A 50 -9.15 -6.75 -4.05
CA LYS A 50 -8.95 -8.19 -4.31
C LYS A 50 -9.86 -8.77 -5.39
N ASN A 51 -11.10 -8.28 -5.48
CA ASN A 51 -12.11 -8.78 -6.42
C ASN A 51 -12.46 -7.74 -7.50
N SER A 52 -11.61 -6.74 -7.71
CA SER A 52 -11.83 -5.70 -8.73
C SER A 52 -11.83 -6.28 -10.16
N PRO A 53 -12.57 -5.69 -11.13
CA PRO A 53 -13.46 -4.54 -10.98
C PRO A 53 -14.91 -4.88 -10.62
N ASP A 54 -15.35 -6.12 -10.83
CA ASP A 54 -16.78 -6.48 -10.74
C ASP A 54 -17.20 -7.08 -9.39
N GLY A 55 -16.24 -7.40 -8.54
CA GLY A 55 -16.47 -8.06 -7.26
C GLY A 55 -16.66 -7.09 -6.08
N LYS A 56 -17.26 -7.61 -5.02
CA LYS A 56 -17.59 -6.84 -3.82
C LYS A 56 -16.35 -6.28 -3.12
N VAL A 57 -16.43 -5.00 -2.73
CA VAL A 57 -15.49 -4.35 -1.81
C VAL A 57 -15.72 -4.87 -0.39
N LEU A 58 -14.67 -5.36 0.25
CA LEU A 58 -14.69 -5.84 1.63
C LEU A 58 -14.08 -4.80 2.57
N ALA A 59 -14.43 -4.88 3.86
CA ALA A 59 -13.85 -4.01 4.88
C ALA A 59 -12.31 -4.11 4.96
N GLY A 60 -11.74 -5.25 4.60
CA GLY A 60 -10.28 -5.40 4.52
C GLY A 60 -9.66 -4.67 3.32
N ASP A 61 -10.41 -4.42 2.25
CA ASP A 61 -9.87 -3.71 1.08
C ASP A 61 -9.70 -2.21 1.37
N VAL A 62 -10.57 -1.64 2.21
CA VAL A 62 -10.56 -0.19 2.52
C VAL A 62 -9.48 0.21 3.51
N THR A 63 -8.86 -0.75 4.20
CA THR A 63 -7.76 -0.51 5.16
C THR A 63 -6.38 -0.61 4.51
N VAL A 64 -6.29 -0.93 3.22
CA VAL A 64 -5.02 -1.13 2.53
C VAL A 64 -4.70 0.10 1.67
N GLY A 65 -3.68 0.88 2.05
CA GLY A 65 -3.34 2.14 1.37
C GLY A 65 -3.06 1.98 -0.13
N LYS A 66 -2.38 0.90 -0.55
CA LYS A 66 -2.07 0.65 -1.97
C LYS A 66 -3.32 0.57 -2.86
N ASN A 67 -4.47 0.22 -2.29
CA ASN A 67 -5.73 0.10 -3.01
C ASN A 67 -6.32 1.47 -3.42
N TYR A 68 -5.77 2.57 -2.90
CA TYR A 68 -6.13 3.95 -3.26
C TYR A 68 -5.09 4.63 -4.15
N LEU A 69 -4.04 3.91 -4.55
CA LEU A 69 -3.00 4.44 -5.45
C LEU A 69 -3.45 4.35 -6.90
N THR A 70 -3.17 5.39 -7.68
CA THR A 70 -3.33 5.35 -9.13
C THR A 70 -2.39 4.33 -9.76
N LYS A 71 -2.64 3.94 -11.01
CA LYS A 71 -1.75 3.01 -11.74
C LYS A 71 -0.30 3.52 -11.79
N SER A 72 -0.09 4.82 -12.03
CA SER A 72 1.25 5.43 -12.04
C SER A 72 1.93 5.30 -10.69
N GLU A 73 1.23 5.65 -9.59
CA GLU A 73 1.79 5.55 -8.24
C GLU A 73 2.10 4.08 -7.86
N LEU A 74 1.29 3.12 -8.30
CA LEU A 74 1.57 1.70 -8.12
C LEU A 74 2.80 1.23 -8.88
N ASP A 75 2.95 1.67 -10.14
CA ASP A 75 4.12 1.35 -10.97
C ASP A 75 5.39 1.95 -10.37
N ASP A 76 5.34 3.20 -9.91
CA ASP A 76 6.45 3.88 -9.25
C ASP A 76 6.81 3.21 -7.92
N LEU A 77 5.81 2.84 -7.10
CA LEU A 77 6.04 2.06 -5.88
C LEU A 77 6.70 0.72 -6.18
N GLY A 78 6.27 0.02 -7.23
CA GLY A 78 6.89 -1.22 -7.68
C GLY A 78 8.37 -1.04 -8.01
N ARG A 79 8.73 -0.01 -8.77
CA ARG A 79 10.13 0.30 -9.13
C ARG A 79 10.99 0.61 -7.92
N VAL A 80 10.49 1.39 -6.96
CA VAL A 80 11.27 1.73 -5.76
C VAL A 80 11.45 0.49 -4.87
N VAL A 81 10.41 -0.35 -4.74
CA VAL A 81 10.52 -1.63 -4.00
C VAL A 81 11.55 -2.54 -4.66
N GLU A 82 11.52 -2.68 -5.99
CA GLU A 82 12.47 -3.51 -6.74
C GLU A 82 13.91 -3.00 -6.60
N ALA A 83 14.13 -1.69 -6.73
CA ALA A 83 15.44 -1.07 -6.53
C ALA A 83 15.97 -1.29 -5.10
N TYR A 84 15.09 -1.22 -4.09
CA TYR A 84 15.46 -1.49 -2.70
C TYR A 84 15.87 -2.95 -2.48
N LEU A 85 15.14 -3.91 -3.07
CA LEU A 85 15.46 -5.33 -2.97
C LEU A 85 16.78 -5.67 -3.69
N ASN A 86 17.00 -5.12 -4.88
CA ASN A 86 18.24 -5.31 -5.64
C ASN A 86 19.48 -4.73 -4.94
N LEU A 87 19.31 -3.70 -4.09
CA LEU A 87 20.39 -3.14 -3.28
C LEU A 87 20.65 -3.96 -2.00
N ALA A 88 19.64 -4.68 -1.52
CA ALA A 88 19.72 -5.48 -0.30
C ALA A 88 20.20 -6.92 -0.54
N GLU A 89 20.28 -7.35 -1.80
CA GLU A 89 20.92 -8.59 -2.27
C GLU A 89 22.45 -8.46 -2.30
#